data_AF-A0A4P9VTF1-F1
#
_entry.id   AF-A0A4P9VTF1-F1
#
_cell.length_a   1.000
_cell.length_b   1.000
_cell.length_c   1.000
_cell.angle_alpha   90.00
_cell.angle_beta   90.00
_cell.angle_gamma   90.00
#
_symmetry.space_group_name_H-M   'P 1'
#
loop_
_entity.id
_entity.type
_entity.pdbx_description
1 polymer ?
#
loop_
_entity_poly.entity_id
_entity_poly.type
_entity_poly.pdbx_seq_one_letter_code
_entity_poly.pdbx_strand_id
1 'polypeptide(L)' 'VLIHCNKGKHRTGCLVGCLRKLQHWSYTSIFDEYRRFSHPKSRSMDQQFIELFDASRVVFDPAHLPDWPEIA' A
#
# COMPACT_ATOMS: atom_id res chain seq x y z
N VAL A 1 -13.34 6.51 -5.74
CA VAL A 1 -12.12 7.02 -6.40
C VAL A 1 -11.40 5.84 -7.07
N LEU A 2 -10.87 6.00 -8.29
CA LEU A 2 -10.04 4.98 -8.95
C LEU A 2 -8.55 5.35 -8.86
N ILE A 3 -7.72 4.46 -8.31
CA ILE A 3 -6.27 4.63 -8.25
C ILE A 3 -5.64 3.88 -9.42
N HIS A 4 -4.90 4.56 -10.30
CA HIS A 4 -4.19 3.90 -11.39
C HIS A 4 -2.87 4.59 -11.76
N CYS A 5 -2.04 3.86 -12.49
CA CYS A 5 -0.91 4.38 -13.25
C CYS A 5 -0.92 3.71 -14.63
N ASN A 6 0.15 3.82 -15.42
CA ASN A 6 0.17 3.27 -16.79
C ASN A 6 -0.17 1.77 -16.87
N LYS A 7 0.28 0.96 -15.90
CA LYS A 7 0.04 -0.50 -15.90
C LYS A 7 -0.55 -1.02 -14.59
N GLY A 8 -0.87 -0.15 -13.64
CA GLY A 8 -1.34 -0.55 -12.31
C GLY A 8 -0.34 -1.35 -11.47
N LYS A 9 0.97 -1.30 -11.77
CA LYS A 9 1.99 -2.16 -11.14
C LYS A 9 2.82 -1.46 -10.07
N HIS A 10 3.76 -0.61 -10.50
CA HIS A 10 4.77 -0.03 -9.60
C HIS A 10 4.19 1.06 -8.71
N ARG A 11 3.81 2.21 -9.28
CA ARG A 11 3.27 3.35 -8.51
C ARG A 11 1.98 2.99 -7.77
N THR A 12 1.05 2.33 -8.47
CA THR A 12 -0.20 1.85 -7.86
C THR A 12 0.08 0.81 -6.76
N GLY A 13 0.96 -0.16 -7.02
CA GLY A 13 1.30 -1.19 -6.03
C GLY A 13 2.02 -0.62 -4.80
N CYS A 14 2.93 0.34 -4.96
CA CYS A 14 3.57 1.03 -3.83
C CYS A 14 2.53 1.75 -2.96
N LEU A 15 1.65 2.54 -3.58
CA LEU A 15 0.61 3.28 -2.85
C LEU A 15 -0.34 2.34 -2.11
N VAL A 16 -0.82 1.29 -2.79
CA VAL A 16 -1.70 0.28 -2.18
C VAL A 16 -0.97 -0.48 -1.08
N GLY A 17 0.32 -0.80 -1.25
CA GLY A 17 1.11 -1.44 -0.20
C GLY A 17 1.25 -0.57 1.05
N CYS A 18 1.47 0.74 0.89
CA CYS A 18 1.44 1.68 2.03
C CYS A 18 0.05 1.77 2.66
N LEU A 19 -1.03 1.68 1.88
CA LEU A 19 -2.39 1.61 2.41
C LEU A 19 -2.62 0.35 3.24
N ARG A 20 -2.15 -0.82 2.78
CA ARG A 20 -2.20 -2.06 3.57
C ARG A 20 -1.41 -1.97 4.87
N LYS A 21 -0.30 -1.24 4.85
CA LYS A 21 0.49 -0.96 6.06
C LYS A 21 -0.31 -0.13 7.08
N LEU A 22 -1.07 0.86 6.63
CA LEU A 22 -2.00 1.62 7.48
C LEU A 22 -3.14 0.75 8.03
N GLN A 23 -3.55 -0.28 7.28
CA GLN A 23 -4.51 -1.29 7.72
C GLN A 23 -3.88 -2.38 8.61
N HIS A 24 -2.65 -2.19 9.08
CA HIS A 24 -1.93 -3.14 9.94
C HIS A 24 -1.77 -4.56 9.35
N TRP A 25 -1.71 -4.69 8.02
CA TRP A 25 -1.39 -5.98 7.38
C TRP A 25 0.06 -6.38 7.63
N SER A 26 0.33 -7.69 7.69
CA SER A 26 1.69 -8.22 7.76
C SER A 26 2.47 -7.97 6.45
N TYR A 27 3.76 -7.67 6.54
CA TYR A 27 4.61 -7.46 5.36
C TYR A 27 4.58 -8.64 4.37
N THR A 28 4.50 -9.87 4.88
CA THR A 28 4.36 -11.06 4.03
C THR A 28 3.13 -10.96 3.11
N SER A 29 1.98 -10.56 3.67
CA SER A 29 0.74 -10.43 2.90
C SER A 29 0.79 -9.24 1.94
N ILE A 30 1.37 -8.12 2.37
CA ILE A 30 1.54 -6.92 1.55
C ILE A 30 2.42 -7.23 0.33
N PHE A 31 3.56 -7.89 0.54
CA PHE A 31 4.48 -8.21 -0.55
C PHE A 31 3.96 -9.31 -1.47
N ASP A 32 3.16 -10.25 -0.95
CA ASP A 32 2.45 -11.21 -1.79
C ASP A 32 1.46 -10.50 -2.73
N GLU A 33 0.60 -9.61 -2.20
CA GLU A 33 -0.33 -8.81 -3.00
C GLU A 33 0.42 -7.99 -4.07
N TYR A 34 1.47 -7.25 -3.66
CA TYR A 34 2.27 -6.46 -4.58
C TYR A 34 2.87 -7.32 -5.70
N ARG A 35 3.47 -8.48 -5.38
CA ARG A 35 4.10 -9.36 -6.39
C ARG A 35 3.06 -9.94 -7.33
N ARG A 36 1.90 -10.34 -6.82
CA ARG A 36 0.79 -10.86 -7.62
C ARG A 36 0.36 -9.88 -8.72
N PHE A 37 0.24 -8.58 -8.39
CA PHE A 37 -0.19 -7.56 -9.36
C PHE A 37 0.95 -6.96 -10.19
N SER A 38 2.18 -6.95 -9.69
CA SER A 38 3.34 -6.41 -10.40
C SER A 38 4.03 -7.42 -11.34
N HIS A 39 3.71 -8.71 -11.22
CA HIS A 39 4.24 -9.77 -12.09
C HIS A 39 4.05 -9.43 -13.59
N PRO A 40 5.02 -9.73 -14.47
CA PRO A 40 6.34 -10.32 -14.21
C PRO A 40 7.43 -9.30 -13.83
N LYS A 41 7.08 -8.02 -13.66
CA LYS A 41 8.04 -6.92 -13.50
C LYS A 41 8.06 -6.37 -12.07
N SER A 42 7.96 -7.24 -11.08
CA SER A 42 8.08 -6.86 -9.67
C SER A 42 9.45 -6.24 -9.39
N ARG A 43 9.48 -5.17 -8.58
CA ARG A 43 10.71 -4.47 -8.20
C ARG A 43 10.93 -4.60 -6.71
N SER A 44 12.15 -4.95 -6.30
CA SER A 44 12.51 -4.99 -4.88
C SER A 44 12.50 -3.60 -4.25
N MET A 45 12.85 -2.56 -5.02
CA MET A 45 12.83 -1.16 -4.56
C MET A 45 11.42 -0.70 -4.15
N ASP A 46 10.37 -1.17 -4.84
CA ASP A 46 8.99 -0.86 -4.49
C ASP A 46 8.59 -1.49 -3.14
N GLN A 47 9.00 -2.75 -2.92
CA GLN A 47 8.78 -3.44 -1.63
C GLN A 47 9.56 -2.77 -0.49
N GLN A 48 10.82 -2.40 -0.74
CA GLN A 48 11.65 -1.66 0.21
C GLN A 48 11.04 -0.29 0.55
N PHE A 49 10.46 0.40 -0.43
CA PHE A 49 9.75 1.65 -0.19
C PHE A 49 8.56 1.44 0.76
N ILE A 50 7.74 0.40 0.53
CA ILE A 50 6.61 0.07 1.41
C ILE A 50 7.10 -0.26 2.84
N GLU A 51 8.20 -1.01 2.96
CA GLU A 51 8.82 -1.36 4.24
C GLU A 51 9.27 -0.12 5.03
N LEU A 52 9.95 0.81 4.36
CA LEU A 52 10.53 2.00 4.98
C LEU A 52 9.53 3.17 5.14
N PHE A 53 8.36 3.08 4.52
CA PHE A 53 7.34 4.12 4.62
C PHE A 53 6.87 4.33 6.06
N ASP A 54 7.08 5.52 6.62
CA ASP A 54 6.65 5.87 7.97
C ASP A 54 5.14 6.20 7.98
N ALA A 55 4.33 5.19 8.30
CA ALA A 55 2.88 5.29 8.33
C ALA A 55 2.35 6.24 9.42
N SER A 56 3.15 6.51 10.48
CA SER A 56 2.74 7.41 11.57
C SER A 56 2.60 8.87 11.14
N ARG A 57 3.21 9.24 10.00
CA ARG A 57 3.15 10.61 9.45
C ARG A 57 1.92 10.86 8.58
N VAL A 58 1.08 9.85 8.36
CA VAL A 58 -0.12 10.00 7.56
C VAL A 58 -1.19 10.70 8.39
N VAL A 59 -1.55 11.91 7.98
CA VAL A 59 -2.65 12.67 8.58
C VAL A 59 -3.94 12.34 7.82
N PHE A 60 -4.99 12.04 8.57
CA PHE A 60 -6.31 11.73 8.03
C PHE A 60 -7.35 12.72 8.55
N ASP A 61 -8.30 13.07 7.68
CA ASP A 61 -9.48 13.82 8.06
C ASP A 61 -10.53 12.84 8.63
N PRO A 62 -10.93 12.98 9.91
CA PRO A 62 -11.95 12.13 10.52
C PRO A 62 -13.27 12.09 9.75
N ALA A 63 -13.63 13.14 9.02
CA ALA A 63 -14.86 13.16 8.23
C ALA A 63 -14.84 12.22 7.02
N HIS A 64 -13.65 11.79 6.58
CA HIS A 64 -13.42 10.98 5.39
C HIS A 64 -12.78 9.62 5.70
N LEU A 65 -12.59 9.31 7.00
CA LEU A 65 -12.07 8.02 7.43
C LEU A 65 -13.13 6.93 7.18
N PRO A 66 -12.80 5.86 6.45
CA PRO A 66 -13.67 4.69 6.39
C PRO A 66 -13.72 4.01 7.75
N ASP A 67 -14.81 3.28 8.03
CA ASP A 67 -14.97 2.45 9.25
C ASP A 67 -14.04 1.22 9.21
N TRP A 68 -12.74 1.44 9.24
CA TRP A 68 -11.73 0.39 9.37
C TRP A 68 -11.43 0.17 10.85
N PRO A 69 -11.70 -1.02 11.41
CA PRO A 69 -11.49 -1.30 12.82
C PRO A 69 -10.03 -1.15 13.25
N GLU A 70 -9.09 -1.15 12.30
CA GLU A 70 -7.65 -1.01 12.53
C GLU A 70 -7.17 0.44 12.66
N ILE A 71 -7.96 1.44 12.25
CA ILE A 71 -7.58 2.87 12.28
C ILE A 71 -8.37 3.65 13.36
N ALA A 72 -9.30 3.00 14.07
CA ALA A 72 -10.09 3.58 15.15
C ALA A 72 -9.30 3.75 16.47
#